data_AF-A0A2H2Z4A1-F1
#
_entry.id   AF-A0A2H2Z4A1-F1
#
_cell.length_a   1.000
_cell.length_b   1.000
_cell.length_c   1.000
_cell.angle_alpha   90.00
_cell.angle_beta   90.00
_cell.angle_gamma   90.00
#
_symmetry.space_group_name_H-M   'P 1'
#
loop_
_entity.id
_entity.type
_entity.pdbx_description
1 polymer ?
#
loop_
_entity_poly.entity_id
_entity_poly.type
_entity_poly.pdbx_seq_one_letter_code
_entity_poly.pdbx_strand_id
1 'polypeptide(L)'
;MSKFAAHQVDDQDTNDSLGADVPEGQVQDDSYTTGTQNEAIPVQGDDAPVEDPIQASSADSDEQLAQDDREAIDKSNIIAERTRGSKPTGSYQEPSDEQMGLTE
;
A
#
# COMPACT_ATOMS: atom_id res chain seq x y z
N MET A 1 -39.11 -41.97 -6.54
CA MET A 1 -38.16 -41.77 -7.66
C MET A 1 -37.84 -40.29 -7.72
N SER A 2 -36.68 -39.90 -7.19
CA SER A 2 -36.17 -38.54 -7.20
C SER A 2 -35.83 -38.12 -8.63
N LYS A 3 -36.28 -36.94 -9.08
CA LYS A 3 -35.86 -36.36 -10.36
C LYS A 3 -35.55 -34.88 -10.15
N PHE A 4 -34.29 -34.68 -9.77
CA PHE A 4 -33.38 -33.56 -10.04
C PHE A 4 -33.98 -32.16 -10.20
N ALA A 5 -33.66 -31.35 -9.19
CA ALA A 5 -33.23 -29.95 -9.18
C ALA A 5 -33.63 -29.07 -10.37
N ALA A 6 -34.27 -27.96 -10.01
CA ALA A 6 -34.48 -26.79 -10.85
C ALA A 6 -33.25 -26.51 -11.72
N HIS A 7 -33.52 -26.40 -13.02
CA HIS A 7 -32.63 -25.87 -14.03
C HIS A 7 -31.92 -24.63 -13.46
N GLN A 8 -30.59 -24.69 -13.38
CA GLN A 8 -29.79 -23.48 -13.32
C GLN A 8 -30.19 -22.68 -14.54
N VAL A 9 -30.76 -21.50 -14.29
CA VAL A 9 -30.95 -20.51 -15.34
C VAL A 9 -29.53 -20.09 -15.68
N ASP A 10 -29.07 -20.43 -16.89
CA ASP A 10 -27.81 -19.90 -17.41
C ASP A 10 -27.78 -18.41 -17.13
N ASP A 11 -26.70 -17.93 -16.51
CA ASP A 11 -26.38 -16.51 -16.43
C ASP A 11 -26.38 -16.02 -17.88
N GLN A 12 -27.48 -15.39 -18.28
CA GLN A 12 -27.57 -14.73 -19.57
C GLN A 12 -26.45 -13.70 -19.55
N ASP A 13 -25.48 -13.85 -20.46
CA ASP A 13 -24.57 -12.78 -20.82
C ASP A 13 -25.43 -11.58 -21.22
N THR A 14 -25.67 -10.67 -20.29
CA THR A 14 -26.43 -9.43 -20.50
C THR A 14 -25.64 -8.41 -21.32
N ASN A 15 -24.55 -8.84 -21.95
CA ASN A 15 -23.62 -8.00 -22.70
C ASN A 15 -24.07 -7.75 -24.16
N ASP A 16 -25.23 -8.26 -24.60
CA ASP A 16 -25.68 -8.12 -26.01
C ASP A 16 -26.81 -7.09 -26.21
N SER A 17 -27.19 -6.33 -25.18
CA SER A 17 -28.23 -5.29 -25.32
C SER A 17 -28.04 -4.07 -24.41
N LEU A 18 -26.81 -3.72 -24.07
CA LEU A 18 -26.50 -2.34 -23.69
C LEU A 18 -26.19 -1.62 -25.02
N GLY A 19 -27.18 -0.88 -25.53
CA GLY A 19 -27.11 -0.26 -26.84
C GLY A 19 -25.81 0.52 -27.05
N ALA A 20 -25.40 0.65 -28.31
CA ALA A 20 -24.21 1.38 -28.77
C ALA A 20 -24.19 2.90 -28.44
N ASP A 21 -24.98 3.33 -27.47
CA ASP A 21 -25.21 4.70 -27.02
C ASP A 21 -24.94 4.86 -25.50
N VAL A 22 -24.37 3.84 -24.84
CA VAL A 22 -23.79 4.03 -23.51
C VAL A 22 -22.43 4.70 -23.70
N PRO A 23 -22.22 5.94 -23.21
CA PRO A 23 -20.91 6.57 -23.30
C PRO A 23 -19.90 5.71 -22.55
N GLU A 24 -18.81 5.36 -23.23
CA GLU A 24 -17.62 4.81 -22.57
C GLU A 24 -17.18 5.84 -21.53
N GLY A 25 -17.26 5.49 -20.25
CA GLY A 25 -16.84 6.39 -19.17
C GLY A 25 -15.38 6.80 -19.35
N GLN A 26 -15.03 8.04 -19.01
CA GLN A 26 -13.62 8.41 -18.95
C GLN A 26 -12.92 7.55 -17.90
N VAL A 27 -11.95 6.76 -18.36
CA VAL A 27 -11.14 5.88 -17.50
C VAL A 27 -9.99 6.61 -16.82
N GLN A 28 -9.71 7.85 -17.24
CA GLN A 28 -8.62 8.70 -16.80
C GLN A 28 -9.17 10.07 -16.41
N ASP A 29 -8.98 10.50 -15.17
CA ASP A 29 -9.46 11.79 -14.69
C ASP A 29 -8.55 12.40 -13.59
N ASP A 30 -7.69 13.35 -13.95
CA ASP A 30 -6.83 14.05 -12.98
C ASP A 30 -7.50 15.26 -12.32
N SER A 31 -8.83 15.44 -12.45
CA SER A 31 -9.54 16.62 -11.91
C SER A 31 -9.36 16.80 -10.39
N TYR A 32 -9.10 15.71 -9.66
CA TYR A 32 -8.85 15.70 -8.23
C TYR A 32 -7.44 16.20 -7.83
N THR A 33 -6.51 16.34 -8.78
CA THR A 33 -5.15 16.86 -8.52
C THR A 33 -5.13 18.38 -8.32
N THR A 34 -6.23 19.06 -8.69
CA THR A 34 -6.40 20.51 -8.59
C THR A 34 -7.54 20.88 -7.66
N GLY A 35 -7.29 21.85 -6.76
CA GLY A 35 -8.30 22.39 -5.85
C GLY A 35 -9.23 23.42 -6.50
N THR A 36 -10.21 23.88 -5.72
CA THR A 36 -11.26 24.83 -6.16
C THR A 36 -10.74 26.17 -6.72
N GLN A 37 -9.49 26.54 -6.41
CA GLN A 37 -8.83 27.77 -6.89
C GLN A 37 -7.70 27.49 -7.91
N ASN A 38 -7.71 26.32 -8.56
CA ASN A 38 -6.61 25.84 -9.41
C ASN A 38 -5.27 25.74 -8.66
N GLU A 39 -5.31 25.51 -7.34
CA GLU A 39 -4.13 25.18 -6.55
C GLU A 39 -3.77 23.71 -6.74
N ALA A 40 -2.47 23.40 -6.84
CA ALA A 40 -2.01 22.02 -6.92
C ALA A 40 -2.14 21.34 -5.56
N ILE A 41 -2.83 20.20 -5.52
CA ILE A 41 -2.95 19.36 -4.33
C ILE A 41 -1.83 18.31 -4.41
N PRO A 42 -1.13 17.97 -3.30
CA PRO A 42 -0.02 17.03 -3.29
C PRO A 42 -0.50 15.56 -3.39
N VAL A 43 -1.29 15.28 -4.41
CA VAL A 43 -1.76 13.94 -4.80
C VAL A 43 -1.28 13.65 -6.21
N GLN A 44 -1.03 12.37 -6.48
CA GLN A 44 -0.58 11.90 -7.79
C GLN A 44 -1.79 11.65 -8.68
N GLY A 45 -1.70 12.04 -9.95
CA GLY A 45 -2.72 11.75 -10.96
C GLY A 45 -2.75 10.26 -11.32
N ASP A 46 -3.76 9.86 -12.09
CA ASP A 46 -4.09 8.46 -12.32
C ASP A 46 -2.95 7.72 -13.07
N ASP A 47 -2.29 8.39 -14.01
CA ASP A 47 -1.18 7.85 -14.82
C ASP A 47 0.21 8.22 -14.25
N ALA A 48 0.27 8.90 -13.11
CA ALA A 48 1.55 9.32 -12.55
C ALA A 48 2.37 8.09 -12.13
N PRO A 49 3.62 7.94 -12.60
CA PRO A 49 4.45 6.81 -12.20
C PRO A 49 4.73 6.89 -10.71
N VAL A 50 4.46 5.79 -10.01
CA VAL A 50 4.80 5.63 -8.59
C VAL A 50 6.11 4.89 -8.52
N GLU A 51 7.04 5.41 -7.72
CA GLU A 51 8.31 4.74 -7.44
C GLU A 51 8.03 3.40 -6.74
N ASP A 52 8.46 2.31 -7.35
CA ASP A 52 8.44 1.00 -6.71
C ASP A 52 9.68 0.88 -5.81
N PRO A 53 9.52 0.74 -4.48
CA PRO A 53 10.66 0.52 -3.59
C PRO A 53 11.38 -0.80 -3.89
N ILE A 54 10.77 -1.72 -4.65
CA ILE A 54 11.33 -3.03 -4.97
C ILE A 54 12.26 -2.90 -6.19
N GLN A 55 13.54 -3.19 -5.96
CA GLN A 55 14.51 -3.34 -7.04
C GLN A 55 14.36 -4.72 -7.69
N ALA A 56 13.48 -4.85 -8.69
CA ALA A 56 13.12 -6.12 -9.33
C ALA A 56 14.31 -6.96 -9.83
N SER A 57 15.44 -6.32 -10.16
CA SER A 57 16.66 -7.00 -10.62
C SER A 57 17.42 -7.75 -9.52
N SER A 58 17.26 -7.35 -8.25
CA SER A 58 17.97 -7.94 -7.11
C SER A 58 17.04 -8.52 -6.04
N ALA A 59 15.76 -8.14 -6.06
CA ALA A 59 14.77 -8.53 -5.05
C ALA A 59 14.52 -10.05 -5.00
N ASP A 60 14.62 -10.75 -6.14
CA ASP A 60 14.45 -12.21 -6.24
C ASP A 60 15.79 -12.90 -6.59
N SER A 61 16.86 -12.49 -5.93
CA SER A 61 18.20 -13.04 -6.14
C SER A 61 18.63 -13.96 -4.99
N ASP A 62 19.40 -15.00 -5.31
CA ASP A 62 20.01 -15.89 -4.32
C ASP A 62 20.91 -15.13 -3.32
N GLU A 63 21.49 -14.01 -3.74
CA GLU A 63 22.32 -13.14 -2.89
C GLU A 63 21.50 -12.49 -1.78
N GLN A 64 20.28 -12.01 -2.10
CA GLN A 64 19.36 -11.44 -1.14
C GLN A 64 18.92 -12.50 -0.12
N LEU A 65 18.52 -13.69 -0.57
CA LEU A 65 18.14 -14.79 0.33
C LEU A 65 19.27 -15.15 1.30
N ALA A 66 20.51 -15.24 0.81
CA ALA A 66 21.66 -15.55 1.65
C ALA A 66 21.95 -14.45 2.67
N GLN A 67 21.64 -13.18 2.36
CA GLN A 67 21.76 -12.07 3.30
C GLN A 67 20.66 -12.10 4.35
N ASP A 68 19.41 -12.31 3.93
CA ASP A 68 18.26 -12.43 4.82
C ASP A 68 18.47 -13.58 5.81
N ASP A 69 18.98 -14.73 5.36
CA ASP A 69 19.32 -15.87 6.23
C ASP A 69 20.39 -15.52 7.27
N ARG A 70 21.41 -14.73 6.88
CA ARG A 70 22.46 -14.26 7.80
C ARG A 70 21.90 -13.30 8.84
N GLU A 71 21.05 -12.38 8.43
CA GLU A 71 20.44 -11.38 9.31
C GLU A 71 19.40 -12.00 10.24
N ALA A 72 18.61 -12.95 9.77
CA ALA A 72 17.60 -13.65 10.56
C ALA A 72 18.21 -14.46 11.73
N ILE A 73 19.43 -14.96 11.55
CA ILE A 73 20.16 -15.71 12.59
C ILE A 73 20.97 -14.76 13.49
N ASP A 74 21.19 -13.51 13.10
CA ASP A 74 21.95 -12.55 13.90
C ASP A 74 21.17 -12.13 15.16
N LYS A 75 21.68 -12.57 16.30
CA LYS A 75 21.11 -12.27 17.61
C LYS A 75 21.61 -10.94 18.18
N SER A 76 22.57 -10.28 17.53
CA SER A 76 23.13 -9.01 18.01
C SER A 76 22.09 -7.87 18.03
N ASN A 77 21.13 -7.91 17.09
CA ASN A 77 19.99 -6.99 17.01
C ASN A 77 18.81 -7.38 17.94
N ILE A 78 18.92 -8.48 18.68
CA ILE A 78 17.87 -8.92 19.61
C ILE A 78 18.18 -8.40 21.01
N ILE A 79 17.21 -7.71 21.61
CA ILE A 79 17.27 -7.32 23.02
C ILE A 79 17.28 -8.59 23.87
N ALA A 80 18.29 -8.73 24.73
CA ALA A 80 18.53 -9.95 25.51
C ALA A 80 17.44 -10.29 26.55
N GLU A 81 16.59 -9.32 26.91
CA GLU A 81 15.60 -9.45 27.96
C GLU A 81 14.17 -9.19 27.44
N ARG A 82 13.19 -9.79 28.12
CA ARG A 82 11.77 -9.50 27.90
C ARG A 82 11.48 -8.07 28.34
N THR A 83 11.10 -7.21 27.40
CA THR A 83 10.69 -5.82 27.69
C THR A 83 9.26 -5.71 28.25
N ARG A 84 8.48 -6.81 28.20
CA ARG A 84 7.08 -6.81 28.66
C ARG A 84 7.02 -6.78 30.20
N GLY A 85 6.58 -5.65 30.75
CA GLY A 85 6.42 -5.44 32.19
C GLY A 85 7.65 -4.82 32.87
N SER A 86 8.72 -4.58 32.12
CA SER A 86 9.91 -3.89 32.61
C SER A 86 9.61 -2.41 32.79
N LYS A 87 10.09 -1.82 33.89
CA LYS A 87 9.99 -0.37 34.08
C LYS A 87 10.92 0.30 33.06
N PRO A 88 10.46 1.31 32.31
CA PRO A 88 11.34 2.05 31.40
C PRO A 88 12.48 2.68 32.20
N THR A 89 13.68 2.70 31.61
CA THR A 89 14.90 3.26 32.24
C THR A 89 14.92 4.80 32.25
N GLY A 90 13.88 5.44 31.75
CA GLY A 90 13.70 6.89 31.74
C GLY A 90 12.23 7.30 31.71
N SER A 91 11.98 8.59 31.97
CA SER A 91 10.69 9.23 31.73
C SER A 91 10.67 9.83 30.32
N TYR A 92 9.50 9.96 29.71
CA TYR A 92 9.34 10.78 28.51
C TYR A 92 9.80 12.20 28.81
N GLN A 93 10.73 12.72 28.01
CA GLN A 93 11.14 14.11 28.03
C GLN A 93 10.62 14.76 26.76
N GLU A 94 10.03 15.95 26.91
CA GLU A 94 9.66 16.77 25.78
C GLU A 94 10.94 17.25 25.06
N PRO A 95 11.02 17.14 23.72
CA PRO A 95 12.16 17.66 22.98
C PRO A 95 12.25 19.18 23.14
N SER A 96 13.46 19.74 23.19
CA SER A 96 13.65 21.20 23.22
C SER A 96 13.32 21.83 21.86
N ASP A 97 13.09 23.14 21.85
CA ASP A 97 12.86 23.91 20.62
C ASP A 97 13.99 23.74 19.59
N GLU A 98 15.25 23.65 20.05
CA GLU A 98 16.41 23.33 19.20
C GLU A 98 16.32 21.94 18.56
N GLN A 99 15.89 20.93 19.33
CA GLN A 99 15.73 19.55 18.83
C GLN A 99 14.54 19.42 17.87
N MET A 100 13.54 20.29 18.02
CA MET A 100 12.39 20.38 17.13
C MET A 100 12.62 21.30 15.92
N GLY A 101 13.79 21.96 15.83
CA GLY A 101 14.07 22.92 14.76
C GLY A 101 13.17 24.16 14.79
N LEU A 102 12.68 24.54 15.97
CA LEU A 102 11.81 25.69 16.21
C LEU A 102 12.59 26.97 16.60
N THR A 103 13.91 26.95 16.50
CA THR A 103 14.74 28.15 16.66
C THR A 103 14.72 28.99 15.39
N GLU A 104 14.52 30.30 15.54
CA GLU A 104 14.56 31.30 14.45
C GLU A 104 15.90 31.35 13.71
#